data_AF-A0A2V6TFF8-F1
#
_entry.id   AF-A0A2V6TFF8-F1
#
_cell.length_a   1.000
_cell.length_b   1.000
_cell.length_c   1.000
_cell.angle_alpha   90.00
_cell.angle_beta   90.00
_cell.angle_gamma   90.00
#
_symmetry.space_group_name_H-M   'P 1'
#
loop_
_entity.id
_entity.type
_entity.pdbx_description
1 polymer ?
#
loop_
_entity_poly.entity_id
_entity_poly.type
_entity_poly.pdbx_seq_one_letter_code
_entity_poly.pdbx_strand_id
1 'polypeptide(L)'
;YEIDSENGPLVEVPVQWLMHDAPLFRHVYGSTNAIADPGRVLQMWSQEFAAMHAENGCFVLTCHPFVSGRASRVALLADLVAFMRRFRGVWFTTCEEVARWHASGKGAAVAKARPAKRARKKS
;
A
#
# COMPACT_ATOMS: atom_id res chain seq x y z
N TYR A 1 -5.01 7.28 -9.69
CA TYR A 1 -6.14 7.78 -10.49
C TYR A 1 -5.92 9.27 -10.69
N GLU A 2 -6.76 9.96 -11.46
CA GLU A 2 -6.61 11.40 -11.72
C GLU A 2 -7.69 12.18 -11.00
N ILE A 3 -7.31 13.35 -10.47
CA ILE A 3 -8.20 14.34 -9.91
C ILE A 3 -8.21 15.55 -10.85
N ASP A 4 -9.40 16.07 -11.16
CA ASP A 4 -9.52 17.30 -11.94
C ASP A 4 -8.97 18.49 -11.15
N SER A 5 -8.14 19.31 -11.79
CA SER A 5 -7.63 20.57 -11.24
C SER A 5 -7.67 21.67 -12.30
N GLU A 6 -7.61 22.93 -11.88
CA GLU A 6 -7.61 24.10 -12.77
C GLU A 6 -6.44 24.08 -13.78
N ASN A 7 -5.36 23.37 -13.46
CA ASN A 7 -4.17 23.25 -14.30
C ASN A 7 -4.12 21.92 -15.09
N GLY A 8 -5.25 21.20 -15.16
CA GLY A 8 -5.36 19.88 -15.81
C GLY A 8 -5.39 18.71 -14.81
N PRO A 9 -5.46 17.46 -15.31
CA PRO A 9 -5.57 16.28 -14.45
C PRO A 9 -4.30 16.08 -13.60
N LEU A 10 -4.50 15.88 -12.30
CA LEU A 10 -3.44 15.58 -11.34
C LEU A 10 -3.45 14.09 -10.99
N VAL A 11 -2.34 13.40 -11.20
CA VAL A 11 -2.21 11.99 -10.81
C VAL A 11 -2.07 11.87 -9.31
N GLU A 12 -3.01 11.15 -8.68
CA GLU A 12 -2.96 10.78 -7.28
C GLU A 12 -2.37 9.39 -7.08
N VAL A 13 -1.39 9.32 -6.16
CA VAL A 13 -0.89 8.09 -5.54
C VAL A 13 -1.49 8.02 -4.13
N PRO A 14 -2.57 7.24 -3.92
CA PRO A 14 -3.37 7.34 -2.72
C PRO A 14 -2.63 6.80 -1.50
N VAL A 15 -2.77 7.50 -0.38
CA VAL A 15 -2.35 7.05 0.95
C VAL A 15 -3.55 6.55 1.73
N GLN A 16 -3.32 5.70 2.74
CA GLN A 16 -4.39 5.20 3.60
C GLN A 16 -3.92 4.94 5.03
N TRP A 17 -4.83 5.14 6.00
CA TRP A 17 -4.52 5.14 7.43
C TRP A 17 -4.11 3.77 7.99
N LEU A 18 -4.59 2.67 7.38
CA LEU A 18 -4.22 1.31 7.77
C LEU A 18 -2.73 1.03 7.46
N MET A 19 -2.18 1.63 6.40
CA MET A 19 -0.80 1.56 5.91
C MET A 19 0.00 2.81 6.31
N HIS A 20 -0.25 3.31 7.52
CA HIS A 20 0.44 4.47 8.06
C HIS A 20 0.97 4.17 9.47
N ASP A 21 2.24 4.47 9.73
CA ASP A 21 2.89 4.12 10.99
C ASP A 21 2.47 5.00 12.18
N ALA A 22 2.25 6.31 11.97
CA ALA A 22 1.96 7.24 13.05
C ALA A 22 0.70 6.89 13.87
N PRO A 23 -0.48 6.59 13.28
CA PRO A 23 -1.64 6.18 14.07
C PRO A 23 -1.37 4.97 14.97
N LEU A 24 -0.49 4.07 14.53
CA LEU A 24 -0.21 2.79 15.19
C LEU A 24 0.87 2.91 16.27
N PHE A 25 1.92 3.70 16.03
CA PHE A 25 3.12 3.68 16.86
C PHE A 25 3.44 5.01 17.54
N ARG A 26 2.83 6.12 17.12
CA ARG A 26 3.08 7.43 17.71
C ARG A 26 2.18 7.62 18.93
N HIS A 27 2.79 7.79 20.08
CA HIS A 27 2.08 8.30 21.25
C HIS A 27 2.15 9.84 21.27
N VAL A 28 1.01 10.47 21.56
CA VAL A 28 0.89 11.91 21.78
C VAL A 28 0.15 12.10 23.10
N TYR A 29 0.66 12.96 23.98
CA TYR A 29 -0.01 13.24 25.26
C TYR A 29 -1.44 13.73 25.02
N GLY A 30 -2.39 13.16 25.78
CA GLY A 30 -3.83 13.44 25.62
C GLY A 30 -4.52 12.65 24.50
N SER A 31 -3.77 11.88 23.70
CA SER A 31 -4.35 10.96 22.72
C SER A 31 -4.73 9.62 23.36
N THR A 32 -5.80 9.01 22.87
CA THR A 32 -6.30 7.70 23.31
C THR A 32 -5.65 6.53 22.57
N ASN A 33 -4.85 6.79 21.52
CA ASN A 33 -4.21 5.72 20.76
C ASN A 33 -3.05 5.08 21.53
N ALA A 34 -3.17 3.77 21.77
CA ALA A 34 -2.09 2.97 22.33
C ALA A 34 -1.02 2.68 21.26
N ILE A 35 0.24 2.55 21.70
CA ILE A 35 1.31 2.05 20.83
C ILE A 35 1.00 0.58 20.53
N ALA A 36 0.77 0.26 19.26
CA ALA A 36 0.46 -1.08 18.80
C ALA A 36 1.65 -2.03 18.96
N ASP A 37 1.33 -3.31 19.17
CA ASP A 37 2.29 -4.40 19.08
C ASP A 37 2.86 -4.50 17.65
N PRO A 38 4.20 -4.46 17.46
CA PRO A 38 4.81 -4.60 16.14
C PRO A 38 4.40 -5.89 15.41
N GLY A 39 4.29 -7.03 16.12
CA GLY A 39 3.90 -8.30 15.51
C GLY A 39 2.52 -8.23 14.85
N ARG A 40 1.54 -7.64 15.56
CA ARG A 40 0.20 -7.38 15.01
C ARG A 40 0.24 -6.46 13.80
N VAL A 41 1.06 -5.41 13.81
CA VAL A 41 1.17 -4.48 12.67
C VAL A 41 1.79 -5.17 11.45
N LEU A 42 2.82 -6.00 11.66
CA LEU A 42 3.42 -6.81 10.59
C LEU A 42 2.39 -7.73 9.95
N GLN A 43 1.61 -8.45 10.77
CA GLN A 43 0.56 -9.34 10.30
C GLN A 43 -0.48 -8.58 9.47
N MET A 44 -0.96 -7.45 9.99
CA MET A 44 -1.97 -6.62 9.35
C MET A 44 -1.50 -6.08 7.99
N TRP A 45 -0.30 -5.49 7.93
CA TRP A 45 0.26 -4.99 6.66
C TRP A 45 0.57 -6.12 5.67
N SER A 46 1.00 -7.29 6.15
CA SER A 46 1.24 -8.45 5.28
C SER A 46 -0.06 -8.98 4.67
N GLN A 47 -1.15 -9.02 5.45
CA GLN A 47 -2.47 -9.42 4.97
C GLN A 47 -3.02 -8.43 3.94
N GLU A 48 -2.92 -7.13 4.23
CA GLU A 48 -3.33 -6.06 3.30
C GLU A 48 -2.54 -6.14 1.99
N PHE A 49 -1.22 -6.29 2.06
CA PHE A 49 -0.39 -6.48 0.88
C PHE A 49 -0.82 -7.70 0.06
N ALA A 50 -1.04 -8.85 0.70
CA ALA A 50 -1.43 -10.07 0.00
C ALA A 50 -2.79 -9.91 -0.71
N ALA A 51 -3.75 -9.24 -0.08
CA ALA A 51 -5.05 -8.93 -0.68
C ALA A 51 -4.90 -7.95 -1.85
N MET A 52 -4.13 -6.87 -1.69
CA MET A 52 -3.87 -5.91 -2.76
C MET A 52 -3.11 -6.54 -3.94
N HIS A 53 -2.15 -7.43 -3.67
CA HIS A 53 -1.40 -8.14 -4.71
C HIS A 53 -2.33 -8.99 -5.58
N ALA A 54 -3.31 -9.69 -4.99
CA ALA A 54 -4.29 -10.48 -5.72
C ALA A 54 -5.15 -9.62 -6.68
N GLU A 55 -5.34 -8.34 -6.35
CA GLU A 55 -6.11 -7.38 -7.14
C GLU A 55 -5.22 -6.49 -8.04
N ASN A 56 -3.92 -6.79 -8.16
CA ASN A 56 -2.93 -5.95 -8.87
C ASN A 56 -2.91 -4.47 -8.39
N GLY A 57 -3.09 -4.27 -7.09
CA GLY A 57 -3.15 -2.95 -6.45
C GLY A 57 -1.79 -2.29 -6.23
N CYS A 58 -1.84 -1.00 -5.87
CA CYS A 58 -0.66 -0.20 -5.51
C CYS A 58 -0.56 -0.08 -3.97
N PHE A 59 0.36 -0.82 -3.36
CA PHE A 59 0.60 -0.77 -1.92
C PHE A 59 1.53 0.39 -1.55
N VAL A 60 0.98 1.42 -0.88
CA VAL A 60 1.70 2.64 -0.49
C VAL A 60 1.80 2.72 1.03
N LEU A 61 2.99 2.43 1.57
CA LEU A 61 3.26 2.49 3.00
C LEU A 61 3.85 3.84 3.40
N THR A 62 3.21 4.52 4.34
CA THR A 62 3.67 5.81 4.85
C THR A 62 4.42 5.64 6.17
N CYS A 63 5.70 6.00 6.18
CA CYS A 63 6.58 5.89 7.33
C CYS A 63 7.19 7.25 7.75
N HIS A 64 7.41 7.41 9.04
CA HIS A 64 8.05 8.57 9.65
C HIS A 64 9.36 8.13 10.34
N PRO A 65 10.52 8.77 10.09
CA PRO A 65 11.80 8.34 10.67
C PRO A 65 11.78 8.26 12.20
N PHE A 66 11.20 9.25 12.89
CA PHE A 66 11.14 9.24 14.37
C PHE A 66 10.15 8.21 14.94
N VAL A 67 9.30 7.60 14.10
CA VAL A 67 8.36 6.54 14.46
C VAL A 67 8.95 5.19 14.07
N SER A 68 9.06 4.92 12.78
CA SER A 68 9.52 3.65 12.20
C SER A 68 11.01 3.39 12.36
N GLY A 69 11.82 4.42 12.63
CA GLY A 69 13.27 4.28 12.83
C GLY A 69 13.68 3.62 14.15
N ARG A 70 12.74 3.34 15.07
CA ARG A 70 13.06 2.57 16.28
C ARG A 70 13.38 1.11 15.92
N ALA A 71 14.34 0.51 16.62
CA ALA A 71 14.92 -0.80 16.29
C ALA A 71 13.88 -1.91 15.98
N SER A 72 12.87 -2.08 16.83
CA SER A 72 11.82 -3.10 16.60
C SER A 72 10.98 -2.88 15.34
N ARG A 73 10.84 -1.62 14.92
CA ARG A 73 10.03 -1.23 13.75
C ARG A 73 10.86 -1.29 12.47
N VAL A 74 12.17 -1.02 12.55
CA VAL A 74 13.11 -1.31 11.46
C VAL A 74 13.15 -2.81 11.16
N ALA A 75 13.24 -3.66 12.21
CA ALA A 75 13.18 -5.11 12.05
C ALA A 75 11.87 -5.57 11.40
N LEU A 76 10.73 -5.03 11.86
CA LEU A 76 9.42 -5.27 11.25
C LEU A 76 9.38 -4.90 9.76
N LEU A 77 9.89 -3.72 9.38
CA LEU A 77 9.90 -3.29 7.98
C LEU A 77 10.78 -4.22 7.12
N ALA A 78 11.91 -4.69 7.65
CA ALA A 78 12.75 -5.68 6.98
C ALA A 78 11.99 -6.99 6.74
N ASP A 79 11.27 -7.49 7.76
CA ASP A 79 10.44 -8.69 7.65
C ASP A 79 9.29 -8.53 6.64
N LEU A 80 8.64 -7.36 6.64
CA LEU A 80 7.57 -7.04 5.68
C LEU A 80 8.09 -7.05 4.24
N VAL A 81 9.22 -6.37 3.98
CA VAL A 81 9.85 -6.36 2.66
C VAL A 81 10.28 -7.77 2.25
N ALA A 82 10.83 -8.56 3.18
CA ALA A 82 11.21 -9.94 2.92
C ALA A 82 10.00 -10.84 2.60
N PHE A 83 8.84 -10.60 3.23
CA PHE A 83 7.58 -11.26 2.91
C PHE A 83 7.09 -10.88 1.51
N MET A 84 7.05 -9.59 1.19
CA MET A 84 6.58 -9.08 -0.12
C MET A 84 7.42 -9.62 -1.29
N ARG A 85 8.74 -9.74 -1.11
CA ARG A 85 9.66 -10.28 -2.12
C ARG A 85 9.38 -11.73 -2.54
N ARG A 86 8.59 -12.47 -1.77
CA ARG A 86 8.19 -13.86 -2.11
C ARG A 86 7.14 -13.91 -3.22
N PHE A 87 6.48 -12.78 -3.51
CA PHE A 87 5.43 -12.68 -4.51
C PHE A 87 6.02 -12.27 -5.85
N ARG A 88 5.62 -12.96 -6.93
CA ARG A 88 6.06 -12.59 -8.30
C ARG A 88 5.35 -11.33 -8.76
N GLY A 89 6.03 -10.53 -9.58
CA GLY A 89 5.46 -9.33 -10.21
C GLY A 89 5.39 -8.11 -9.31
N VAL A 90 5.95 -8.14 -8.10
CA VAL A 90 6.03 -6.97 -7.22
C VAL A 90 7.02 -5.96 -7.79
N TRP A 91 6.57 -4.74 -7.98
CA TRP A 91 7.40 -3.61 -8.39
C TRP A 91 7.66 -2.70 -7.18
N PHE A 92 8.85 -2.82 -6.58
CA PHE A 92 9.32 -1.85 -5.59
C PHE A 92 9.81 -0.60 -6.32
N THR A 93 9.23 0.55 -6.00
CA THR A 93 9.35 1.76 -6.81
C THR A 93 9.07 3.01 -6.00
N THR A 94 9.29 4.18 -6.59
CA THR A 94 8.96 5.48 -6.01
C THR A 94 7.56 5.96 -6.43
N CYS A 95 6.95 6.84 -5.62
CA CYS A 95 5.67 7.47 -5.99
C CYS A 95 5.77 8.24 -7.32
N GLU A 96 6.93 8.84 -7.60
CA GLU A 96 7.18 9.56 -8.84
C GLU A 96 7.15 8.64 -10.06
N GLU A 97 7.76 7.45 -9.96
CA GLU A 97 7.72 6.44 -11.02
C GLU A 97 6.32 5.86 -11.21
N VAL A 98 5.56 5.66 -10.13
CA VAL A 98 4.14 5.26 -10.22
C VAL A 98 3.34 6.34 -10.97
N ALA A 99 3.52 7.61 -10.62
CA ALA A 99 2.83 8.72 -11.26
C ALA A 99 3.18 8.82 -12.75
N ARG A 100 4.47 8.73 -13.11
CA ARG A 100 4.93 8.68 -14.51
C ARG A 100 4.37 7.49 -15.27
N TRP A 101 4.36 6.31 -14.66
CA TRP A 101 3.82 5.10 -15.28
C TRP A 101 2.33 5.25 -15.58
N HIS A 102 1.55 5.81 -14.65
CA HIS A 102 0.14 6.12 -14.86
C HIS A 102 -0.05 7.12 -16.01
N ALA A 103 0.67 8.26 -15.97
CA ALA A 103 0.58 9.32 -16.98
C ALA A 103 0.99 8.85 -18.39
N SER A 104 1.86 7.83 -18.50
CA SER A 104 2.26 7.26 -19.79
C SER A 104 1.16 6.41 -20.47
N GLY A 105 -0.03 6.28 -19.86
CA GLY A 105 -1.14 5.46 -20.37
C GLY A 105 -0.95 3.96 -20.14
N LYS A 106 0.20 3.52 -19.61
CA LYS A 106 0.47 2.11 -19.26
C LYS A 106 -0.38 1.64 -18.09
N GLY A 107 -0.86 2.55 -17.23
CA GLY A 107 -1.79 2.25 -16.13
C GLY A 107 -3.21 1.86 -16.57
N ALA A 108 -3.70 2.44 -17.67
CA ALA A 108 -5.03 2.16 -18.19
C ALA A 108 -5.16 0.76 -18.84
N ALA A 109 -4.03 0.16 -19.25
CA ALA A 109 -4.00 -1.15 -19.89
C ALA A 109 -4.30 -2.30 -18.92
N VAL A 110 -3.90 -2.19 -17.65
CA VAL A 110 -4.12 -3.22 -16.62
C VAL A 110 -5.58 -3.18 -16.11
N ALA A 111 -6.16 -1.99 -15.94
CA ALA A 111 -7.53 -1.82 -15.45
C ALA A 111 -8.63 -2.31 -16.42
N LYS A 112 -8.32 -2.45 -17.72
CA LYS A 112 -9.27 -2.97 -18.72
C LYS A 112 -9.40 -4.50 -18.74
N ALA A 113 -8.57 -5.23 -17.99
CA ALA A 113 -8.71 -6.67 -17.82
C ALA A 113 -9.79 -7.00 -16.76
N ARG A 114 -11.08 -6.77 -17.09
CA ARG A 114 -12.23 -7.20 -16.27
C ARG A 114 -12.24 -8.75 -16.11
N PRO A 115 -12.79 -9.29 -15.01
CA PRO A 115 -12.71 -10.72 -14.72
C PRO A 115 -13.58 -11.54 -15.69
N ALA A 116 -13.12 -12.74 -15.99
CA ALA A 116 -13.84 -13.72 -16.80
C ALA A 116 -15.25 -13.96 -16.23
N LYS A 117 -16.26 -13.93 -17.12
CA LYS A 117 -17.65 -14.25 -16.79
C LYS A 117 -17.71 -15.59 -16.04
N ARG A 118 -18.17 -15.58 -14.79
CA ARG A 118 -18.51 -16.82 -14.06
C ARG A 118 -19.58 -17.55 -14.87
N ALA A 119 -19.23 -18.70 -15.42
CA ALA A 119 -20.17 -19.59 -16.08
C ALA A 119 -21.20 -20.06 -15.06
N ARG A 120 -22.47 -19.71 -15.30
CA ARG A 120 -23.61 -20.19 -14.52
C ARG A 120 -23.78 -21.68 -14.84
N LYS A 121 -23.32 -22.58 -13.96
CA LYS A 121 -23.67 -24.00 -14.05
C LYS A 121 -25.17 -24.13 -13.79
N LYS A 122 -25.91 -24.59 -14.80
CA LYS A 122 -27.25 -25.16 -14.63
C LYS A 122 -27.07 -26.61 -14.17
N SER A 123 -27.61 -26.96 -13.00
CA SER A 123 -28.19 -28.27 -12.71
C SER A 123 -29.42 -28.04 -11.86
#